data_AF-A0A1S0U204-F1
#
_entry.id   AF-A0A1S0U204-F1
#
_cell.length_a   1.000
_cell.length_b   1.000
_cell.length_c   1.000
_cell.angle_alpha   90.00
_cell.angle_beta   90.00
_cell.angle_gamma   90.00
#
_symmetry.space_group_name_H-M   'P 1'
#
loop_
_entity.id
_entity.type
_entity.pdbx_description
1 polymer ?
#
loop_
_entity_poly.entity_id
_entity_poly.type
_entity_poly.pdbx_seq_one_letter_code
_entity_poly.pdbx_strand_id
1 'polypeptide(L)'
;MISASSSQAPHIMEISLISATRKAVLSGIRKMDALMNSNEADSQEPFYSRSSSFRIPCNICSAQVKPKMSHREWTEYEKGRLRCSGFVYSREDLEDKNDFATEWNGVKLFLEQMRKPVCIIAHNGLRFDFRILHAEFERSGLLSANPIPDQVYFVDSYLMFLDLEKKLHDELRTAVQLLDWGHLSAQLKSESPLPSPHKMSSCVVDGCSQTHMDIISKPLETPEVLNISARSSKTNSPTFSGESQDITFVVPVECSAKSEPRPARRQLFIQTSDDHPLNFIRTTKWSPAKKKRVRPNLFKRSNQGDWVFNNHFSLAYFHEKGAFKLKSMYKQLLNGDYSAHYSRDDCEALLKICIAYGEEFVDYVDTHAVKFPF
;
A
#
# COMPACT_ATOMS: atom_id res chain seq x y z
N MET A 1 16.18 25.01 -0.84
CA MET A 1 17.32 24.38 -0.14
C MET A 1 17.86 25.36 0.89
N ILE A 2 18.32 24.90 2.06
CA ILE A 2 19.13 25.72 2.97
C ILE A 2 20.40 24.93 3.29
N SER A 3 21.53 25.46 2.82
CA SER A 3 22.86 24.97 3.15
C SER A 3 23.26 25.50 4.53
N ALA A 4 22.68 24.91 5.58
CA ALA A 4 23.34 24.89 6.88
C ALA A 4 24.63 24.08 6.70
N SER A 5 25.76 24.67 7.09
CA SER A 5 27.09 24.08 6.95
C SER A 5 27.21 22.78 7.75
N SER A 6 28.21 21.95 7.42
CA SER A 6 28.53 20.73 8.18
C SER A 6 28.83 21.00 9.66
N SER A 7 29.28 22.20 10.00
CA SER A 7 29.42 22.70 11.39
C SER A 7 28.10 23.04 12.11
N GLN A 8 26.95 23.08 11.42
CA GLN A 8 25.65 23.49 11.98
C GLN A 8 24.59 22.36 12.04
N ALA A 9 24.85 21.20 11.45
CA ALA A 9 24.00 20.02 11.62
C ALA A 9 24.00 19.54 13.09
N PRO A 10 22.99 18.77 13.57
CA PRO A 10 23.11 18.07 14.84
C PRO A 10 24.26 17.03 14.80
N HIS A 11 24.63 16.47 15.95
CA HIS A 11 25.56 15.35 16.04
C HIS A 11 24.83 14.00 16.07
N ILE A 12 25.50 12.93 15.63
CA ILE A 12 25.06 11.56 15.86
C ILE A 12 25.34 11.16 17.31
N MET A 13 24.35 10.52 17.95
CA MET A 13 24.43 9.96 19.31
C MET A 13 24.16 8.46 19.35
N GLU A 14 23.43 7.93 18.36
CA GLU A 14 23.20 6.51 18.14
C GLU A 14 23.23 6.24 16.64
N ILE A 15 23.82 5.12 16.24
CA ILE A 15 23.67 4.51 14.92
C ILE A 15 23.06 3.14 15.17
N SER A 16 21.91 2.83 14.59
CA SER A 16 21.37 1.45 14.56
C SER A 16 21.05 1.06 13.12
N LEU A 17 21.42 -0.16 12.75
CA LEU A 17 21.18 -0.77 11.44
C LEU A 17 20.60 -2.17 11.63
N ILE A 18 19.46 -2.44 10.99
CA ILE A 18 18.89 -3.79 10.88
C ILE A 18 19.05 -4.26 9.44
N SER A 19 19.84 -5.32 9.26
CA SER A 19 20.16 -5.89 7.93
C SER A 19 19.40 -7.18 7.69
N ALA A 20 18.75 -7.29 6.53
CA ALA A 20 18.02 -8.48 6.09
C ALA A 20 18.45 -8.85 4.66
N THR A 21 18.68 -10.14 4.40
CA THR A 21 18.99 -10.59 3.03
C THR A 21 17.75 -10.50 2.13
N ARG A 22 17.93 -10.34 0.82
CA ARG A 22 16.81 -10.38 -0.16
C ARG A 22 15.94 -11.65 -0.01
N LYS A 23 16.55 -12.80 0.32
CA LYS A 23 15.83 -14.05 0.61
C LYS A 23 14.97 -13.96 1.89
N ALA A 24 15.46 -13.29 2.93
CA ALA A 24 14.69 -13.02 4.15
C ALA A 24 13.54 -12.03 3.89
N VAL A 25 13.78 -10.97 3.13
CA VAL A 25 12.75 -9.99 2.70
C VAL A 25 11.64 -10.67 1.89
N LEU A 26 11.98 -11.41 0.82
CA LEU A 26 11.01 -12.16 0.00
C LEU A 26 10.34 -13.32 0.76
N SER A 27 10.92 -13.79 1.87
CA SER A 27 10.23 -14.68 2.81
C SER A 27 9.32 -13.93 3.78
N GLY A 28 9.62 -12.67 4.10
CA GLY A 28 8.79 -11.80 4.93
C GLY A 28 7.53 -11.37 4.19
N ILE A 29 7.65 -10.99 2.92
CA ILE A 29 6.53 -10.58 2.05
C ILE A 29 5.47 -11.70 2.02
N ARG A 30 5.87 -12.89 1.57
CA ARG A 30 4.99 -14.07 1.50
C ARG A 30 4.41 -14.50 2.86
N LYS A 31 5.09 -14.24 3.98
CA LYS A 31 4.56 -14.46 5.33
C LYS A 31 3.50 -13.42 5.71
N MET A 32 3.72 -12.14 5.38
CA MET A 32 2.71 -11.10 5.62
C MET A 32 1.49 -11.31 4.73
N ASP A 33 1.67 -11.67 3.45
CA ASP A 33 0.58 -12.01 2.54
C ASP A 33 -0.27 -13.15 3.10
N ALA A 34 0.35 -14.24 3.55
CA ALA A 34 -0.35 -15.37 4.15
C ALA A 34 -1.16 -14.95 5.40
N LEU A 35 -0.55 -14.21 6.32
CA LEU A 35 -1.20 -13.73 7.55
C LEU A 35 -2.34 -12.74 7.30
N MET A 36 -2.16 -11.82 6.34
CA MET A 36 -3.18 -10.81 6.02
C MET A 36 -4.34 -11.43 5.23
N ASN A 37 -4.11 -12.44 4.40
CA ASN A 37 -5.18 -13.15 3.70
C ASN A 37 -5.89 -14.19 4.61
N SER A 38 -5.22 -14.77 5.62
CA SER A 38 -5.88 -15.71 6.56
C SER A 38 -6.86 -15.01 7.49
N ASN A 39 -6.51 -13.80 7.94
CA ASN A 39 -7.32 -13.05 8.90
C ASN A 39 -8.66 -12.53 8.32
N GLU A 40 -8.83 -12.53 7.00
CA GLU A 40 -10.10 -12.19 6.35
C GLU A 40 -11.14 -13.34 6.44
N ALA A 41 -10.68 -14.59 6.61
CA ALA A 41 -11.52 -15.78 6.54
C ALA A 41 -12.22 -16.14 7.88
N ASP A 42 -11.56 -15.93 9.02
CA ASP A 42 -12.11 -16.18 10.36
C ASP A 42 -12.89 -14.95 10.89
N SER A 43 -13.94 -14.55 10.17
CA SER A 43 -14.67 -13.28 10.39
C SER A 43 -15.54 -13.22 11.68
N GLN A 44 -15.28 -14.04 12.71
CA GLN A 44 -16.12 -14.17 13.91
C GLN A 44 -15.41 -13.97 15.26
N GLU A 45 -14.07 -13.88 15.32
CA GLU A 45 -13.34 -13.59 16.57
C GLU A 45 -12.92 -12.10 16.67
N PRO A 46 -12.81 -11.50 17.88
CA PRO A 46 -12.50 -10.09 18.02
C PRO A 46 -11.11 -9.69 17.49
N PHE A 47 -11.05 -8.54 16.80
CA PHE A 47 -9.86 -7.97 16.16
C PHE A 47 -8.67 -7.59 17.10
N TYR A 48 -8.70 -8.00 18.37
CA TYR A 48 -7.72 -7.64 19.40
C TYR A 48 -7.14 -8.89 20.09
N SER A 49 -6.00 -9.41 19.61
CA SER A 49 -4.91 -10.02 20.42
C SER A 49 -3.87 -10.82 19.64
N ARG A 50 -4.04 -11.10 18.33
CA ARG A 50 -2.95 -11.64 17.50
C ARG A 50 -2.16 -10.51 16.83
N SER A 51 -1.15 -10.01 17.54
CA SER A 51 -0.06 -9.21 16.96
C SER A 51 0.49 -9.92 15.72
N SER A 52 0.74 -9.16 14.64
CA SER A 52 1.20 -9.62 13.32
C SER A 52 2.69 -10.04 13.31
N SER A 53 3.08 -10.79 14.35
CA SER A 53 4.45 -11.07 14.81
C SER A 53 5.14 -12.16 14.00
N PHE A 54 5.26 -11.98 12.67
CA PHE A 54 6.29 -12.69 11.92
C PHE A 54 7.64 -11.97 12.10
N ARG A 55 8.61 -12.63 12.74
CA ARG A 55 9.98 -12.11 12.83
C ARG A 55 10.71 -12.36 11.50
N ILE A 56 11.33 -11.32 10.95
CA ILE A 56 12.33 -11.45 9.89
C ILE A 56 13.67 -11.79 10.53
N PRO A 57 14.43 -12.78 10.02
CA PRO A 57 15.79 -13.03 10.50
C PRO A 57 16.73 -11.94 9.98
N CYS A 58 17.31 -11.17 10.90
CA CYS A 58 18.14 -10.00 10.62
C CYS A 58 19.40 -10.01 11.49
N ASN A 59 20.50 -9.46 10.97
CA ASN A 59 21.66 -9.09 11.80
C ASN A 59 21.55 -7.61 12.19
N ILE A 60 21.95 -7.26 13.40
CA ILE A 60 21.84 -5.90 13.95
C ILE A 60 23.24 -5.37 14.26
N CYS A 61 23.51 -4.14 13.81
CA CYS A 61 24.63 -3.33 14.28
C CYS A 61 24.04 -2.14 15.03
N SER A 62 24.59 -1.81 16.20
CA SER A 62 24.18 -0.64 16.98
C SER A 62 25.39 -0.09 17.73
N ALA A 63 25.57 1.22 17.70
CA ALA A 63 26.67 1.95 18.33
C ALA A 63 26.15 3.24 18.94
N GLN A 64 26.53 3.51 20.19
CA GLN A 64 26.29 4.80 20.85
C GLN A 64 27.54 5.67 20.69
N VAL A 65 27.37 6.93 20.32
CA VAL A 65 28.44 7.83 19.89
C VAL A 65 28.56 8.99 20.87
N LYS A 66 29.79 9.26 21.32
CA LYS A 66 30.15 10.47 22.08
C LYS A 66 30.29 11.66 21.11
N PRO A 67 29.36 12.64 21.12
CA PRO A 67 29.42 13.77 20.21
C PRO A 67 30.49 14.78 20.67
N LYS A 68 31.17 15.43 19.73
CA LYS A 68 32.24 16.41 20.01
C LYS A 68 31.69 17.80 20.31
N MET A 69 30.81 17.87 21.33
CA MET A 69 30.17 19.10 21.81
C MET A 69 30.96 19.79 22.92
N SER A 70 30.95 21.14 22.90
CA SER A 70 31.41 21.96 24.03
C SER A 70 30.46 21.90 25.23
N HIS A 71 30.93 22.38 26.39
CA HIS A 71 30.11 22.46 27.60
C HIS A 71 28.82 23.29 27.42
N ARG A 72 28.86 24.33 26.57
CA ARG A 72 27.69 25.16 26.25
C ARG A 72 26.67 24.39 25.41
N GLU A 73 27.13 23.64 24.42
CA GLU A 73 26.26 22.84 23.55
C GLU A 73 25.60 21.70 24.33
N TRP A 74 26.35 21.01 25.20
CA TRP A 74 25.78 20.07 26.16
C TRP A 74 24.72 20.69 27.07
N THR A 75 24.95 21.92 27.55
CA THR A 75 24.00 22.63 28.42
C THR A 75 22.69 22.96 27.69
N GLU A 76 22.74 23.39 26.41
CA GLU A 76 21.52 23.61 25.62
C GLU A 76 20.87 22.31 25.16
N TYR A 77 21.65 21.25 24.92
CA TYR A 77 21.15 19.91 24.62
C TYR A 77 20.34 19.33 25.78
N GLU A 78 20.87 19.36 27.01
CA GLU A 78 20.15 18.86 28.21
C GLU A 78 18.86 19.65 28.47
N LYS A 79 18.89 20.98 28.30
CA LYS A 79 17.67 21.80 28.30
C LYS A 79 16.69 21.41 27.21
N GLY A 80 17.16 20.93 26.05
CA GLY A 80 16.33 20.38 24.98
C GLY A 80 15.72 19.03 25.36
N ARG A 81 16.53 18.14 25.93
CA ARG A 81 16.17 16.78 26.34
C ARG A 81 15.02 16.75 27.36
N LEU A 82 15.10 17.60 28.39
CA LEU A 82 14.04 17.77 29.39
C LEU A 82 12.70 18.30 28.81
N ARG A 83 12.68 18.75 27.54
CA ARG A 83 11.48 19.26 26.86
C ARG A 83 10.99 18.40 25.69
N CYS A 84 11.72 17.36 25.28
CA CYS A 84 11.37 16.54 24.11
C CYS A 84 11.92 15.11 24.21
N SER A 85 11.02 14.12 24.24
CA SER A 85 11.36 12.69 24.32
C SER A 85 12.04 12.11 23.07
N GLY A 86 12.21 12.90 22.01
CA GLY A 86 13.04 12.53 20.85
C GLY A 86 14.55 12.65 21.11
N PHE A 87 14.95 13.27 22.22
CA PHE A 87 16.30 13.22 22.74
C PHE A 87 16.32 12.20 23.89
N VAL A 88 17.03 11.08 23.71
CA VAL A 88 17.02 9.96 24.67
C VAL A 88 18.17 10.10 25.68
N TYR A 89 19.39 10.01 25.18
CA TYR A 89 20.60 9.89 25.99
C TYR A 89 21.01 11.22 26.62
N SER A 90 21.41 11.19 27.88
CA SER A 90 22.09 12.30 28.54
C SER A 90 23.56 12.40 28.12
N ARG A 91 24.26 13.42 28.61
CA ARG A 91 25.72 13.46 28.56
C ARG A 91 26.36 12.26 29.30
N GLU A 92 25.84 11.89 30.46
CA GLU A 92 26.37 10.80 31.31
C GLU A 92 26.30 9.45 30.59
N ASP A 93 25.19 9.18 29.87
CA ASP A 93 25.02 8.00 29.02
C ASP A 93 26.06 7.88 27.89
N LEU A 94 26.66 9.00 27.48
CA LEU A 94 27.49 9.11 26.28
C LEU A 94 28.97 9.46 26.55
N GLU A 95 29.35 9.89 27.76
CA GLU A 95 30.71 10.41 27.97
C GLU A 95 31.80 9.33 28.08
N ASP A 96 31.45 8.06 28.33
CA ASP A 96 32.37 6.92 28.23
C ASP A 96 32.30 6.17 26.88
N LYS A 97 31.57 6.70 25.89
CA LYS A 97 31.49 6.12 24.54
C LYS A 97 32.63 6.61 23.64
N ASN A 98 32.92 5.88 22.57
CA ASN A 98 33.87 6.34 21.56
C ASN A 98 33.24 7.42 20.66
N ASP A 99 34.08 8.12 19.89
CA ASP A 99 33.60 9.11 18.92
C ASP A 99 33.11 8.46 17.61
N PHE A 100 32.47 9.26 16.76
CA PHE A 100 31.92 8.79 15.48
C PHE A 100 32.98 8.11 14.60
N ALA A 101 34.20 8.67 14.55
CA ALA A 101 35.29 8.14 13.72
C ALA A 101 35.78 6.76 14.18
N THR A 102 35.70 6.50 15.49
CA THR A 102 36.04 5.20 16.08
C THR A 102 34.93 4.18 15.82
N GLU A 103 33.67 4.51 16.16
CA GLU A 103 32.51 3.62 15.97
C GLU A 103 32.24 3.30 14.49
N TRP A 104 32.52 4.24 13.58
CA TRP A 104 32.38 4.04 12.14
C TRP A 104 33.15 2.82 11.62
N ASN A 105 34.28 2.43 12.25
CA ASN A 105 35.01 1.22 11.84
C ASN A 105 34.20 -0.06 12.05
N GLY A 106 33.43 -0.15 13.13
CA GLY A 106 32.52 -1.28 13.38
C GLY A 106 31.35 -1.30 12.40
N VAL A 107 30.75 -0.13 12.14
CA VAL A 107 29.66 0.02 11.15
C VAL A 107 30.14 -0.33 9.74
N LYS A 108 31.34 0.12 9.38
CA LYS A 108 31.98 -0.19 8.09
C LYS A 108 32.24 -1.68 7.92
N LEU A 109 32.87 -2.33 8.91
CA LEU A 109 33.14 -3.77 8.87
C LEU A 109 31.83 -4.58 8.74
N PHE A 110 30.76 -4.17 9.44
CA PHE A 110 29.43 -4.76 9.29
C PHE A 110 28.89 -4.61 7.85
N LEU A 111 29.01 -3.43 7.23
CA LEU A 111 28.61 -3.19 5.83
C LEU A 111 29.49 -3.93 4.80
N GLU A 112 30.74 -4.22 5.12
CA GLU A 112 31.67 -5.00 4.29
C GLU A 112 31.37 -6.50 4.32
N GLN A 113 31.01 -7.03 5.50
CA GLN A 113 30.62 -8.43 5.69
C GLN A 113 29.27 -8.79 5.05
N MET A 114 28.41 -7.80 4.76
CA MET A 114 27.14 -8.05 4.05
C MET A 114 27.36 -8.46 2.60
N ARG A 115 26.59 -9.45 2.15
CA ARG A 115 26.54 -9.86 0.74
C ARG A 115 26.14 -8.66 -0.13
N LYS A 116 27.03 -8.28 -1.05
CA LYS A 116 26.83 -7.17 -2.00
C LYS A 116 25.83 -7.52 -3.12
N PRO A 117 25.16 -6.53 -3.75
CA PRO A 117 25.09 -5.13 -3.32
C PRO A 117 24.25 -4.96 -2.04
N VAL A 118 24.50 -3.88 -1.31
CA VAL A 118 23.81 -3.51 -0.07
C VAL A 118 23.03 -2.22 -0.31
N CYS A 119 21.77 -2.15 0.12
CA CYS A 119 21.05 -0.88 0.19
C CYS A 119 20.76 -0.51 1.65
N ILE A 120 21.20 0.68 2.06
CA ILE A 120 20.77 1.33 3.29
C ILE A 120 19.47 2.07 2.99
N ILE A 121 18.48 1.94 3.88
CA ILE A 121 17.16 2.54 3.72
C ILE A 121 16.85 3.30 5.00
N ALA A 122 16.62 4.61 4.89
CA ALA A 122 16.20 5.46 5.99
C ALA A 122 14.91 6.19 5.61
N HIS A 123 14.10 6.57 6.61
CA HIS A 123 12.80 7.17 6.37
C HIS A 123 12.88 8.70 6.44
N ASN A 124 12.74 9.35 5.29
CA ASN A 124 13.00 10.79 5.12
C ASN A 124 14.48 11.15 5.40
N GLY A 125 15.38 10.20 5.12
CA GLY A 125 16.83 10.28 5.37
C GLY A 125 17.53 11.43 4.63
N LEU A 126 17.02 11.86 3.47
CA LEU A 126 17.51 13.06 2.76
C LEU A 126 17.32 14.35 3.58
N ARG A 127 16.35 14.36 4.50
CA ARG A 127 16.10 15.48 5.41
C ARG A 127 16.71 15.28 6.80
N PHE A 128 17.04 14.03 7.15
CA PHE A 128 17.58 13.62 8.45
C PHE A 128 18.84 12.77 8.28
N ASP A 129 18.71 11.45 8.34
CA ASP A 129 19.80 10.49 8.58
C ASP A 129 21.00 10.67 7.65
N PHE A 130 20.79 10.73 6.34
CA PHE A 130 21.87 10.83 5.35
C PHE A 130 22.59 12.18 5.41
N ARG A 131 21.87 13.26 5.73
CA ARG A 131 22.46 14.59 5.90
C ARG A 131 23.30 14.69 7.17
N ILE A 132 22.84 14.08 8.26
CA ILE A 132 23.57 14.06 9.53
C ILE A 132 24.81 13.16 9.41
N LEU A 133 24.67 12.00 8.73
CA LEU A 133 25.78 11.13 8.38
C LEU A 133 26.85 11.88 7.55
N HIS A 134 26.45 12.63 6.53
CA HIS A 134 27.37 13.46 5.73
C HIS A 134 28.15 14.45 6.60
N ALA A 135 27.45 15.17 7.48
CA ALA A 135 28.09 16.14 8.37
C ALA A 135 29.12 15.49 9.31
N GLU A 136 28.87 14.29 9.86
CA GLU A 136 29.85 13.59 10.68
C GLU A 136 31.05 13.05 9.88
N PHE A 137 30.82 12.60 8.65
CA PHE A 137 31.89 12.23 7.73
C PHE A 137 32.79 13.42 7.37
N GLU A 138 32.21 14.60 7.14
CA GLU A 138 32.96 15.85 6.92
C GLU A 138 33.75 16.28 8.17
N ARG A 139 33.10 16.35 9.34
CA ARG A 139 33.72 16.69 10.63
C ARG A 139 34.91 15.81 10.98
N SER A 140 34.83 14.54 10.60
CA SER A 140 35.81 13.50 10.93
C SER A 140 36.82 13.25 9.80
N GLY A 141 36.72 13.94 8.66
CA GLY A 141 37.61 13.74 7.49
C GLY A 141 37.44 12.40 6.76
N LEU A 142 36.37 11.64 7.06
CA LEU A 142 36.21 10.24 6.65
C LEU A 142 35.82 10.09 5.18
N LEU A 143 35.27 11.12 4.53
CA LEU A 143 34.87 11.10 3.12
C LEU A 143 35.98 10.58 2.18
N SER A 144 37.23 10.95 2.47
CA SER A 144 38.42 10.49 1.71
C SER A 144 39.22 9.43 2.47
N ALA A 145 39.33 9.54 3.79
CA ALA A 145 40.22 8.71 4.59
C ALA A 145 39.65 7.32 4.92
N ASN A 146 38.32 7.21 5.09
CA ASN A 146 37.67 5.95 5.45
C ASN A 146 36.22 5.89 4.90
N PRO A 147 36.05 5.96 3.56
CA PRO A 147 34.74 6.11 2.93
C PRO A 147 33.80 4.92 3.17
N ILE A 148 32.52 5.15 2.86
CA ILE A 148 31.48 4.11 2.79
C ILE A 148 31.91 3.03 1.78
N PRO A 149 31.81 1.73 2.12
CA PRO A 149 32.28 0.65 1.25
C PRO A 149 31.64 0.64 -0.14
N ASP A 150 32.37 0.11 -1.12
CA ASP A 150 31.83 -0.14 -2.44
C ASP A 150 30.62 -1.07 -2.43
N GLN A 151 29.77 -0.86 -3.44
CA GLN A 151 28.47 -1.52 -3.62
C GLN A 151 27.51 -1.34 -2.43
N VAL A 152 27.68 -0.27 -1.64
CA VAL A 152 26.66 0.25 -0.72
C VAL A 152 25.92 1.39 -1.42
N TYR A 153 24.59 1.29 -1.43
CA TYR A 153 23.66 2.23 -2.05
C TYR A 153 22.61 2.69 -1.03
N PHE A 154 21.83 3.71 -1.39
CA PHE A 154 20.92 4.42 -0.48
C PHE A 154 19.55 4.65 -1.13
N VAL A 155 18.48 4.51 -0.35
CA VAL A 155 17.10 4.86 -0.72
C VAL A 155 16.44 5.60 0.43
N ASP A 156 15.78 6.72 0.13
CA ASP A 156 14.87 7.39 1.06
C ASP A 156 13.48 6.76 0.95
N SER A 157 13.02 6.09 2.02
CA SER A 157 11.74 5.41 1.99
C SER A 157 10.54 6.36 1.95
N TYR A 158 10.69 7.62 2.37
CA TYR A 158 9.60 8.61 2.30
C TYR A 158 9.26 8.95 0.84
N LEU A 159 10.28 9.11 -0.03
CA LEU A 159 10.07 9.30 -1.46
C LEU A 159 9.51 8.03 -2.11
N MET A 160 10.08 6.87 -1.78
CA MET A 160 9.58 5.57 -2.24
C MET A 160 8.09 5.35 -1.94
N PHE A 161 7.63 5.65 -0.72
CA PHE A 161 6.22 5.49 -0.36
C PHE A 161 5.32 6.48 -1.12
N LEU A 162 5.78 7.72 -1.36
CA LEU A 162 5.05 8.67 -2.21
C LEU A 162 4.93 8.16 -3.66
N ASP A 163 6.02 7.66 -4.25
CA ASP A 163 6.03 7.18 -5.64
C ASP A 163 5.20 5.91 -5.82
N LEU A 164 5.32 4.93 -4.91
CA LEU A 164 4.54 3.69 -4.95
C LEU A 164 3.03 3.94 -4.77
N GLU A 165 2.64 4.88 -3.92
CA GLU A 165 1.23 5.24 -3.73
C GLU A 165 0.69 6.14 -4.83
N LYS A 166 1.52 7.02 -5.40
CA LYS A 166 1.17 7.76 -6.62
C LYS A 166 0.94 6.80 -7.78
N LYS A 167 1.83 5.83 -7.98
CA LYS A 167 1.67 4.74 -8.96
C LYS A 167 0.35 3.99 -8.74
N LEU A 168 0.03 3.61 -7.50
CA LEU A 168 -1.27 3.02 -7.14
C LEU A 168 -2.46 3.93 -7.51
N HIS A 169 -2.41 5.21 -7.21
CA HIS A 169 -3.49 6.15 -7.54
C HIS A 169 -3.63 6.35 -9.06
N ASP A 170 -2.54 6.31 -9.80
CA ASP A 170 -2.51 6.39 -11.27
C ASP A 170 -3.01 5.08 -11.92
N GLU A 171 -2.66 3.91 -11.36
CA GLU A 171 -3.24 2.60 -11.70
C GLU A 171 -4.77 2.60 -11.49
N LEU A 172 -5.24 3.09 -10.34
CA LEU A 172 -6.68 3.16 -10.03
C LEU A 172 -7.44 4.16 -10.92
N ARG A 173 -6.85 5.33 -11.21
CA ARG A 173 -7.44 6.29 -12.16
C ARG A 173 -7.63 5.64 -13.54
N THR A 174 -6.60 4.94 -14.01
CA THR A 174 -6.61 4.25 -15.29
C THR A 174 -7.65 3.12 -15.31
N ALA A 175 -7.71 2.29 -14.27
CA ALA A 175 -8.69 1.20 -14.17
C ALA A 175 -10.15 1.70 -14.24
N VAL A 176 -10.46 2.84 -13.62
CA VAL A 176 -11.81 3.44 -13.65
C VAL A 176 -12.14 4.06 -15.01
N GLN A 177 -11.15 4.59 -15.72
CA GLN A 177 -11.32 5.17 -17.06
C GLN A 177 -11.48 4.14 -18.19
N LEU A 178 -11.06 2.88 -17.96
CA LEU A 178 -11.14 1.78 -18.93
C LEU A 178 -12.42 0.95 -18.83
N LEU A 179 -13.34 1.27 -17.91
CA LEU A 179 -14.57 0.51 -17.66
C LEU A 179 -15.81 1.29 -18.09
N ASP A 180 -16.68 0.64 -18.87
CA ASP A 180 -18.01 1.16 -19.23
C ASP A 180 -18.99 0.92 -18.07
N TRP A 181 -19.08 1.92 -17.18
CA TRP A 181 -19.98 1.90 -16.04
C TRP A 181 -21.46 1.93 -16.43
N GLY A 182 -21.80 2.57 -17.55
CA GLY A 182 -23.16 2.57 -18.10
C GLY A 182 -23.63 1.16 -18.44
N HIS A 183 -22.79 0.38 -19.14
CA HIS A 183 -23.05 -1.02 -19.45
C HIS A 183 -23.07 -1.90 -18.19
N LEU A 184 -22.09 -1.76 -17.29
CA LEU A 184 -22.02 -2.54 -16.04
C LEU A 184 -23.23 -2.32 -15.12
N SER A 185 -23.57 -1.06 -14.82
CA SER A 185 -24.73 -0.73 -13.98
C SER A 185 -26.07 -1.08 -14.65
N ALA A 186 -26.12 -1.21 -15.98
CA ALA A 186 -27.29 -1.74 -16.69
C ALA A 186 -27.40 -3.28 -16.55
N GLN A 187 -26.28 -4.01 -16.67
CA GLN A 187 -26.27 -5.47 -16.48
C GLN A 187 -26.71 -5.86 -15.06
N LEU A 188 -26.16 -5.22 -14.02
CA LEU A 188 -26.54 -5.48 -12.62
C LEU A 188 -28.02 -5.22 -12.35
N LYS A 189 -28.59 -4.16 -12.94
CA LYS A 189 -30.03 -3.87 -12.85
C LYS A 189 -30.90 -4.89 -13.60
N SER A 190 -30.35 -5.61 -14.58
CA SER A 190 -31.06 -6.66 -15.33
C SER A 190 -31.00 -8.05 -14.68
N GLU A 191 -30.04 -8.31 -13.78
CA GLU A 191 -29.87 -9.61 -13.10
C GLU A 191 -30.62 -9.69 -11.75
N SER A 192 -31.68 -8.90 -11.58
CA SER A 192 -32.66 -9.04 -10.48
C SER A 192 -34.07 -8.60 -10.93
N PRO A 193 -35.16 -9.22 -10.43
CA PRO A 193 -35.26 -10.33 -9.47
C PRO A 193 -35.65 -11.68 -10.12
N LEU A 194 -35.47 -12.78 -9.37
CA LEU A 194 -36.20 -14.03 -9.62
C LEU A 194 -37.64 -13.94 -9.02
N PRO A 195 -38.66 -14.55 -9.64
CA PRO A 195 -40.01 -14.61 -9.06
C PRO A 195 -40.06 -15.38 -7.75
N SER A 196 -41.03 -15.05 -6.89
CA SER A 196 -41.31 -15.84 -5.68
C SER A 196 -41.84 -17.24 -6.04
N PRO A 197 -41.61 -18.27 -5.20
CA PRO A 197 -42.10 -19.61 -5.47
C PRO A 197 -43.63 -19.65 -5.58
N HIS A 198 -44.13 -20.20 -6.69
CA HIS A 198 -45.56 -20.41 -6.88
C HIS A 198 -46.13 -21.38 -5.84
N LYS A 199 -47.37 -21.13 -5.40
CA LYS A 199 -48.13 -22.07 -4.55
C LYS A 199 -48.24 -23.43 -5.24
N MET A 200 -47.69 -24.47 -4.62
CA MET A 200 -48.24 -25.82 -4.76
C MET A 200 -49.26 -26.07 -3.65
N SER A 201 -50.26 -26.90 -3.96
CA SER A 201 -51.31 -27.28 -3.01
C SER A 201 -50.85 -28.39 -2.09
N SER A 202 -51.13 -28.28 -0.79
CA SER A 202 -51.10 -29.38 0.16
C SER A 202 -52.25 -29.23 1.17
N CYS A 203 -52.75 -30.36 1.65
CA CYS A 203 -53.97 -30.40 2.46
C CYS A 203 -53.70 -30.30 3.97
N VAL A 204 -54.64 -29.63 4.65
CA VAL A 204 -55.11 -29.81 6.05
C VAL A 204 -54.39 -30.86 6.91
N VAL A 205 -53.87 -30.44 8.08
CA VAL A 205 -54.25 -30.88 9.46
C VAL A 205 -53.73 -29.84 10.48
N ASP A 206 -54.58 -29.48 11.47
CA ASP A 206 -54.43 -28.87 12.82
C ASP A 206 -53.13 -28.13 13.28
N GLY A 207 -53.17 -27.11 14.16
CA GLY A 207 -54.30 -26.44 14.83
C GLY A 207 -53.86 -25.55 16.04
N CYS A 208 -54.77 -24.71 16.56
CA CYS A 208 -54.62 -23.80 17.74
C CYS A 208 -53.68 -22.56 17.55
N SER A 209 -54.21 -21.35 17.26
CA SER A 209 -54.60 -20.26 18.21
C SER A 209 -53.46 -19.28 18.56
N GLN A 210 -53.58 -17.94 18.65
CA GLN A 210 -54.56 -16.85 18.33
C GLN A 210 -53.71 -15.53 18.22
N THR A 211 -54.14 -14.29 17.91
CA THR A 211 -55.42 -13.53 17.75
C THR A 211 -55.57 -12.99 16.29
N HIS A 212 -56.34 -12.00 15.79
CA HIS A 212 -57.09 -10.78 16.25
C HIS A 212 -56.21 -9.56 16.67
N MET A 213 -56.35 -8.29 16.20
CA MET A 213 -57.16 -7.61 15.15
C MET A 213 -56.23 -6.61 14.37
N ASP A 214 -56.60 -5.81 13.35
CA ASP A 214 -57.89 -5.34 12.83
C ASP A 214 -57.86 -5.01 11.29
N ILE A 215 -58.95 -4.45 10.73
CA ILE A 215 -59.31 -4.45 9.29
C ILE A 215 -59.36 -3.00 8.68
N ILE A 216 -59.65 -2.87 7.36
CA ILE A 216 -60.10 -1.67 6.58
C ILE A 216 -58.97 -0.79 5.99
N SER A 217 -58.90 -0.40 4.69
CA SER A 217 -59.63 -0.78 3.45
C SER A 217 -58.89 -0.40 2.13
N LYS A 218 -59.44 -0.85 0.99
CA LYS A 218 -59.04 -0.65 -0.45
C LYS A 218 -59.50 0.72 -1.05
N PRO A 219 -59.34 1.02 -2.38
CA PRO A 219 -58.19 1.00 -3.33
C PRO A 219 -58.08 2.32 -4.17
N LEU A 220 -57.34 2.38 -5.31
CA LEU A 220 -57.85 2.56 -6.70
C LEU A 220 -56.73 2.85 -7.77
N GLU A 221 -57.03 2.59 -9.06
CA GLU A 221 -56.34 2.84 -10.37
C GLU A 221 -55.32 4.03 -10.49
N THR A 222 -54.18 4.00 -11.22
CA THR A 222 -53.81 3.75 -12.67
C THR A 222 -54.29 4.82 -13.68
N PRO A 223 -53.68 5.05 -14.89
CA PRO A 223 -52.41 4.58 -15.50
C PRO A 223 -51.57 5.73 -16.18
N GLU A 224 -50.79 5.41 -17.24
CA GLU A 224 -50.31 6.27 -18.37
C GLU A 224 -49.02 7.13 -18.28
N VAL A 225 -48.26 7.40 -19.37
CA VAL A 225 -47.82 6.58 -20.56
C VAL A 225 -46.73 7.32 -21.38
N LEU A 226 -45.73 6.60 -21.95
CA LEU A 226 -44.83 6.82 -23.13
C LEU A 226 -44.27 8.25 -23.49
N ASN A 227 -43.14 8.50 -24.17
CA ASN A 227 -42.59 7.97 -25.45
C ASN A 227 -41.12 8.51 -25.67
N ILE A 228 -40.20 7.86 -26.41
CA ILE A 228 -39.81 8.06 -27.84
C ILE A 228 -39.48 9.54 -28.22
N SER A 229 -38.39 9.92 -28.93
CA SER A 229 -37.36 9.25 -29.77
C SER A 229 -35.94 9.86 -29.49
N ALA A 230 -34.90 10.06 -30.33
CA ALA A 230 -34.47 9.79 -31.73
C ALA A 230 -32.92 10.01 -31.82
N ARG A 231 -32.23 10.07 -32.99
CA ARG A 231 -31.93 9.01 -33.99
C ARG A 231 -30.94 9.53 -35.07
N SER A 232 -29.72 8.98 -35.16
CA SER A 232 -28.75 9.11 -36.31
C SER A 232 -28.12 10.52 -36.53
N SER A 233 -27.10 10.76 -37.39
CA SER A 233 -26.45 9.94 -38.44
C SER A 233 -25.03 10.41 -38.86
N LYS A 234 -24.17 9.48 -39.34
CA LYS A 234 -23.03 9.68 -40.31
C LYS A 234 -21.86 10.59 -39.85
N THR A 235 -20.57 10.44 -40.23
CA THR A 235 -19.79 9.54 -41.14
C THR A 235 -18.34 9.40 -40.54
N ASN A 236 -17.21 8.94 -41.14
CA ASN A 236 -16.77 8.68 -42.53
C ASN A 236 -15.62 7.62 -42.61
N SER A 237 -15.00 7.46 -43.79
CA SER A 237 -13.78 6.67 -44.14
C SER A 237 -12.50 7.54 -44.22
N PRO A 238 -11.29 7.10 -44.68
CA PRO A 238 -10.76 5.77 -45.12
C PRO A 238 -9.60 5.24 -44.24
N THR A 239 -8.99 4.03 -44.32
CA THR A 239 -8.76 2.94 -45.33
C THR A 239 -7.34 2.92 -45.95
N PHE A 240 -6.50 1.99 -45.48
CA PHE A 240 -5.50 1.16 -46.22
C PHE A 240 -4.93 0.13 -45.21
N SER A 241 -4.98 -1.21 -45.30
CA SER A 241 -4.97 -2.25 -46.36
C SER A 241 -3.58 -2.77 -46.74
N GLY A 242 -3.34 -4.05 -46.39
CA GLY A 242 -2.22 -4.91 -46.81
C GLY A 242 -2.69 -6.37 -46.73
N GLU A 243 -2.31 -7.21 -47.70
CA GLU A 243 -3.01 -8.46 -48.03
C GLU A 243 -2.43 -9.70 -47.34
N SER A 244 -3.27 -10.74 -47.13
CA SER A 244 -2.81 -12.14 -47.26
C SER A 244 -3.96 -13.14 -47.44
N GLN A 245 -4.14 -13.53 -48.71
CA GLN A 245 -4.57 -14.83 -49.28
C GLN A 245 -5.47 -15.82 -48.49
N ASP A 246 -6.53 -16.29 -49.18
CA ASP A 246 -7.40 -17.42 -48.81
C ASP A 246 -6.70 -18.78 -48.76
N ILE A 247 -7.15 -19.64 -47.83
CA ILE A 247 -7.19 -21.11 -48.03
C ILE A 247 -8.54 -21.63 -47.52
N THR A 248 -9.48 -21.89 -48.44
CA THR A 248 -10.81 -22.41 -48.11
C THR A 248 -10.80 -23.94 -47.97
N PHE A 249 -10.93 -24.46 -46.75
CA PHE A 249 -11.24 -25.87 -46.52
C PHE A 249 -12.75 -26.07 -46.35
N VAL A 250 -13.36 -26.80 -47.29
CA VAL A 250 -14.77 -27.23 -47.21
C VAL A 250 -14.84 -28.64 -46.65
N VAL A 251 -15.62 -28.83 -45.59
CA VAL A 251 -15.97 -30.13 -44.99
C VAL A 251 -17.50 -30.17 -44.84
N PRO A 252 -18.19 -31.32 -45.05
CA PRO A 252 -19.65 -31.32 -45.19
C PRO A 252 -20.42 -30.89 -43.94
N VAL A 253 -21.53 -30.18 -44.15
CA VAL A 253 -22.50 -29.82 -43.11
C VAL A 253 -23.63 -30.85 -43.08
N GLU A 254 -23.61 -31.76 -42.11
CA GLU A 254 -24.80 -32.53 -41.74
C GLU A 254 -25.61 -31.77 -40.68
N CYS A 255 -26.77 -31.21 -41.08
CA CYS A 255 -27.69 -30.54 -40.17
C CYS A 255 -28.46 -31.54 -39.28
N SER A 256 -27.83 -32.02 -38.20
CA SER A 256 -28.52 -32.82 -37.17
C SER A 256 -28.94 -31.94 -35.99
N ALA A 257 -30.23 -31.59 -35.92
CA ALA A 257 -30.78 -30.76 -34.86
C ALA A 257 -30.94 -31.55 -33.55
N LYS A 258 -29.94 -31.47 -32.65
CA LYS A 258 -30.05 -31.94 -31.25
C LYS A 258 -29.56 -30.84 -30.30
N SER A 259 -30.42 -30.49 -29.33
CA SER A 259 -30.16 -29.43 -28.38
C SER A 259 -29.40 -29.95 -27.15
N GLU A 260 -28.08 -29.86 -27.17
CA GLU A 260 -27.28 -30.05 -25.96
C GLU A 260 -27.39 -28.83 -25.02
N PRO A 261 -27.35 -29.01 -23.68
CA PRO A 261 -27.32 -27.89 -22.75
C PRO A 261 -26.03 -27.09 -22.95
N ARG A 262 -26.16 -25.78 -23.19
CA ARG A 262 -24.99 -24.89 -23.23
C ARG A 262 -24.22 -25.01 -21.91
N PRO A 263 -22.89 -25.20 -21.91
CA PRO A 263 -22.12 -25.19 -20.66
C PRO A 263 -22.33 -23.85 -19.96
N ALA A 264 -22.49 -23.88 -18.64
CA ALA A 264 -22.77 -22.69 -17.85
C ALA A 264 -21.75 -21.58 -18.17
N ARG A 265 -22.24 -20.40 -18.58
CA ARG A 265 -21.39 -19.22 -18.71
C ARG A 265 -20.66 -19.03 -17.39
N ARG A 266 -19.31 -18.95 -17.44
CA ARG A 266 -18.52 -18.52 -16.29
C ARG A 266 -19.01 -17.13 -15.91
N GLN A 267 -19.73 -17.02 -14.79
CA GLN A 267 -20.10 -15.73 -14.22
C GLN A 267 -18.80 -15.02 -13.86
N LEU A 268 -18.50 -13.93 -14.58
CA LEU A 268 -17.29 -13.13 -14.35
C LEU A 268 -17.37 -12.32 -13.05
N PHE A 269 -18.59 -12.16 -12.52
CA PHE A 269 -18.91 -11.38 -11.33
C PHE A 269 -19.75 -12.22 -10.38
N ILE A 270 -19.46 -12.12 -9.09
CA ILE A 270 -20.37 -12.56 -8.03
C ILE A 270 -21.52 -11.56 -7.97
N GLN A 271 -22.74 -12.02 -7.68
CA GLN A 271 -23.97 -11.22 -7.68
C GLN A 271 -23.97 -10.21 -6.52
N THR A 272 -23.25 -9.10 -6.71
CA THR A 272 -23.08 -8.01 -5.75
C THR A 272 -24.12 -6.92 -6.02
N SER A 273 -24.83 -6.48 -4.98
CA SER A 273 -25.78 -5.36 -5.06
C SER A 273 -25.10 -3.98 -5.07
N ASP A 274 -23.80 -3.95 -4.81
CA ASP A 274 -22.93 -2.78 -4.90
C ASP A 274 -22.05 -2.85 -6.15
N ASP A 275 -22.08 -1.79 -6.97
CA ASP A 275 -21.31 -1.65 -8.21
C ASP A 275 -20.03 -0.82 -8.04
N HIS A 276 -19.57 -0.62 -6.80
CA HIS A 276 -18.34 0.13 -6.50
C HIS A 276 -17.10 -0.46 -7.22
N PRO A 277 -16.17 0.36 -7.76
CA PRO A 277 -15.10 -0.13 -8.62
C PRO A 277 -14.17 -1.19 -8.01
N LEU A 278 -14.01 -1.19 -6.68
CA LEU A 278 -13.19 -2.19 -5.98
C LEU A 278 -13.76 -3.62 -6.07
N ASN A 279 -15.04 -3.78 -6.40
CA ASN A 279 -15.67 -5.09 -6.57
C ASN A 279 -15.26 -5.75 -7.91
N PHE A 280 -14.76 -4.95 -8.86
CA PHE A 280 -14.31 -5.38 -10.19
C PHE A 280 -12.78 -5.42 -10.33
N ILE A 281 -12.06 -4.63 -9.53
CA ILE A 281 -10.60 -4.58 -9.56
C ILE A 281 -10.03 -5.78 -8.79
N ARG A 282 -9.12 -6.54 -9.41
CA ARG A 282 -8.58 -7.79 -8.84
C ARG A 282 -7.56 -7.53 -7.71
N THR A 283 -8.06 -7.19 -6.53
CA THR A 283 -7.29 -6.95 -5.30
C THR A 283 -6.53 -8.18 -4.79
N THR A 284 -6.86 -9.40 -5.27
CA THR A 284 -6.20 -10.65 -4.83
C THR A 284 -4.67 -10.65 -5.02
N LYS A 285 -4.16 -9.87 -5.98
CA LYS A 285 -2.72 -9.73 -6.27
C LYS A 285 -2.07 -8.51 -5.60
N TRP A 286 -2.82 -7.70 -4.86
CA TRP A 286 -2.28 -6.52 -4.19
C TRP A 286 -1.49 -6.88 -2.94
N SER A 287 -0.39 -6.16 -2.72
CA SER A 287 0.37 -6.20 -1.48
C SER A 287 -0.47 -5.68 -0.29
N PRO A 288 -0.12 -6.04 0.97
CA PRO A 288 -0.85 -5.60 2.16
C PRO A 288 -0.98 -4.08 2.27
N ALA A 289 0.04 -3.32 1.81
CA ALA A 289 -0.02 -1.87 1.75
C ALA A 289 -1.00 -1.36 0.70
N LYS A 290 -1.00 -1.90 -0.53
CA LYS A 290 -2.01 -1.55 -1.53
C LYS A 290 -3.43 -1.83 -1.00
N LYS A 291 -3.68 -3.01 -0.42
CA LYS A 291 -4.98 -3.35 0.21
C LYS A 291 -5.42 -2.35 1.28
N LYS A 292 -4.53 -1.91 2.17
CA LYS A 292 -4.87 -1.02 3.31
C LYS A 292 -4.83 0.48 3.01
N ARG A 293 -4.12 0.92 1.97
CA ARG A 293 -4.02 2.36 1.60
C ARG A 293 -5.13 2.80 0.64
N VAL A 294 -5.72 1.89 -0.14
CA VAL A 294 -6.86 2.20 -1.02
C VAL A 294 -8.13 2.50 -0.20
N ARG A 295 -8.52 3.78 -0.15
CA ARG A 295 -9.75 4.26 0.50
C ARG A 295 -10.89 4.34 -0.52
N PRO A 296 -12.14 3.94 -0.20
CA PRO A 296 -13.29 4.05 -1.11
C PRO A 296 -13.52 5.48 -1.66
N ASN A 297 -13.17 6.51 -0.89
CA ASN A 297 -13.31 7.91 -1.31
C ASN A 297 -12.39 8.32 -2.48
N LEU A 298 -11.46 7.45 -2.91
CA LEU A 298 -10.73 7.58 -4.19
C LEU A 298 -11.66 7.41 -5.40
N PHE A 299 -12.87 6.89 -5.21
CA PHE A 299 -13.92 6.80 -6.21
C PHE A 299 -15.08 7.73 -5.82
N LYS A 300 -15.75 8.29 -6.80
CA LYS A 300 -17.00 9.05 -6.63
C LYS A 300 -17.89 8.88 -7.84
N ARG A 301 -19.18 9.17 -7.71
CA ARG A 301 -20.08 9.28 -8.88
C ARG A 301 -19.86 10.59 -9.63
N SER A 302 -20.02 10.56 -10.95
CA SER A 302 -20.17 11.73 -11.82
C SER A 302 -21.62 12.26 -11.75
N ASN A 303 -21.87 13.44 -12.32
CA ASN A 303 -23.23 13.97 -12.47
C ASN A 303 -24.11 13.11 -13.42
N GLN A 304 -23.50 12.23 -14.23
CA GLN A 304 -24.16 11.29 -15.14
C GLN A 304 -24.42 9.93 -14.47
N GLY A 305 -23.88 9.70 -13.27
CA GLY A 305 -24.01 8.45 -12.53
C GLY A 305 -22.86 7.46 -12.71
N ASP A 306 -21.87 7.74 -13.56
CA ASP A 306 -20.70 6.87 -13.74
C ASP A 306 -19.74 6.94 -12.54
N TRP A 307 -18.95 5.88 -12.31
CA TRP A 307 -17.83 5.96 -11.38
C TRP A 307 -16.64 6.70 -12.00
N VAL A 308 -16.09 7.68 -11.28
CA VAL A 308 -14.91 8.43 -11.67
C VAL A 308 -13.91 8.54 -10.52
N PHE A 309 -12.62 8.55 -10.85
CA PHE A 309 -11.55 8.69 -9.85
C PHE A 309 -11.53 10.11 -9.25
N ASN A 310 -11.42 10.17 -7.93
CA ASN A 310 -11.56 11.40 -7.16
C ASN A 310 -10.21 12.13 -7.00
N ASN A 311 -9.76 12.78 -8.08
CA ASN A 311 -8.50 13.55 -8.10
C ASN A 311 -8.37 14.55 -6.93
N HIS A 312 -9.46 15.16 -6.47
CA HIS A 312 -9.43 16.08 -5.32
C HIS A 312 -9.06 15.36 -4.01
N PHE A 313 -9.71 14.23 -3.71
CA PHE A 313 -9.37 13.41 -2.54
C PHE A 313 -7.96 12.82 -2.67
N SER A 314 -7.55 12.40 -3.87
CA SER A 314 -6.19 11.93 -4.14
C SER A 314 -5.12 13.00 -3.84
N LEU A 315 -5.35 14.27 -4.20
CA LEU A 315 -4.42 15.35 -3.87
C LEU A 315 -4.44 15.68 -2.37
N ALA A 316 -5.63 15.74 -1.75
CA ALA A 316 -5.77 15.96 -0.31
C ALA A 316 -5.07 14.87 0.51
N TYR A 317 -5.06 13.62 0.03
CA TYR A 317 -4.39 12.49 0.65
C TYR A 317 -2.85 12.65 0.72
N PHE A 318 -2.19 13.03 -0.38
CA PHE A 318 -0.74 13.28 -0.36
C PHE A 318 -0.34 14.51 0.47
N HIS A 319 -1.29 15.43 0.72
CA HIS A 319 -1.12 16.57 1.61
C HIS A 319 -1.62 16.33 3.06
N GLU A 320 -2.13 15.12 3.38
CA GLU A 320 -2.61 14.76 4.72
C GLU A 320 -1.43 14.77 5.72
N LYS A 321 -1.47 15.70 6.68
CA LYS A 321 -0.34 16.02 7.59
C LYS A 321 0.08 14.82 8.45
N GLY A 322 0.99 14.03 7.90
CA GLY A 322 1.59 12.88 8.57
C GLY A 322 1.04 11.51 8.15
N ALA A 323 0.28 11.40 7.05
CA ALA A 323 -0.08 10.10 6.45
C ALA A 323 1.15 9.24 6.08
N PHE A 324 2.29 9.90 5.84
CA PHE A 324 3.59 9.32 5.51
C PHE A 324 4.63 9.45 6.65
N LYS A 325 4.20 9.64 7.92
CA LYS A 325 5.10 9.47 9.07
C LYS A 325 5.23 8.00 9.40
N LEU A 326 6.44 7.52 9.72
CA LEU A 326 6.72 6.12 10.06
C LEU A 326 5.73 5.52 11.07
N LYS A 327 5.46 6.20 12.20
CA LYS A 327 4.45 5.77 13.20
C LYS A 327 3.02 5.68 12.65
N SER A 328 2.60 6.62 11.80
CA SER A 328 1.28 6.58 11.15
C SER A 328 1.18 5.39 10.19
N MET A 329 2.23 5.17 9.39
CA MET A 329 2.29 4.09 8.41
C MET A 329 2.31 2.72 9.09
N TYR A 330 3.12 2.55 10.15
CA TYR A 330 3.16 1.33 10.95
C TYR A 330 1.77 0.98 11.50
N LYS A 331 1.09 1.97 12.11
CA LYS A 331 -0.25 1.79 12.69
C LYS A 331 -1.31 1.45 11.64
N GLN A 332 -1.31 2.15 10.50
CA GLN A 332 -2.28 1.90 9.41
C GLN A 332 -2.05 0.56 8.71
N LEU A 333 -0.80 0.15 8.51
CA LEU A 333 -0.47 -1.05 7.71
C LEU A 333 -0.43 -2.34 8.54
N LEU A 334 -0.02 -2.27 9.81
CA LEU A 334 0.30 -3.44 10.63
C LEU A 334 -0.58 -3.57 11.88
N ASN A 335 -1.50 -2.62 12.10
CA ASN A 335 -2.48 -2.58 13.21
C ASN A 335 -1.84 -2.64 14.61
N GLY A 336 -0.66 -2.05 14.77
CA GLY A 336 0.04 -1.95 16.06
C GLY A 336 0.72 -0.59 16.28
N ASP A 337 1.23 -0.38 17.49
CA ASP A 337 2.10 0.75 17.82
C ASP A 337 3.52 0.23 18.13
N TYR A 338 4.50 1.14 18.12
CA TYR A 338 5.89 0.85 18.51
C TYR A 338 6.54 2.08 19.16
N SER A 339 7.73 1.88 19.75
CA SER A 339 8.49 2.93 20.44
C SER A 339 9.31 3.78 19.45
N ALA A 340 8.66 4.78 18.85
CA ALA A 340 9.26 5.73 17.88
C ALA A 340 10.22 6.77 18.52
N HIS A 341 11.10 6.29 19.41
CA HIS A 341 12.12 7.04 20.14
C HIS A 341 13.48 6.32 20.17
N TYR A 342 13.55 5.02 19.84
CA TYR A 342 14.81 4.27 19.72
C TYR A 342 15.05 3.93 18.25
N SER A 343 16.22 4.29 17.70
CA SER A 343 16.46 4.16 16.26
C SER A 343 16.41 2.72 15.76
N ARG A 344 16.73 1.74 16.63
CA ARG A 344 16.52 0.30 16.39
C ARG A 344 15.05 -0.07 16.16
N ASP A 345 14.13 0.49 16.94
CA ASP A 345 12.70 0.17 16.83
C ASP A 345 12.08 0.84 15.61
N ASP A 346 12.52 2.06 15.27
CA ASP A 346 12.23 2.71 13.98
C ASP A 346 12.77 1.88 12.79
N CYS A 347 13.96 1.27 12.89
CA CYS A 347 14.48 0.35 11.87
C CYS A 347 13.61 -0.91 11.70
N GLU A 348 13.13 -1.53 12.79
CA GLU A 348 12.27 -2.71 12.70
C GLU A 348 10.88 -2.33 12.14
N ALA A 349 10.35 -1.16 12.54
CA ALA A 349 9.12 -0.61 12.00
C ALA A 349 9.23 -0.35 10.49
N LEU A 350 10.31 0.30 10.05
CA LEU A 350 10.58 0.57 8.64
C LEU A 350 10.71 -0.70 7.81
N LEU A 351 11.48 -1.69 8.27
CA LEU A 351 11.63 -2.97 7.56
C LEU A 351 10.29 -3.69 7.37
N LYS A 352 9.43 -3.70 8.40
CA LYS A 352 8.08 -4.29 8.31
C LYS A 352 7.18 -3.49 7.36
N ILE A 353 7.25 -2.16 7.37
CA ILE A 353 6.49 -1.32 6.42
C ILE A 353 6.94 -1.60 4.98
N CYS A 354 8.24 -1.63 4.68
CA CYS A 354 8.74 -1.94 3.34
C CYS A 354 8.24 -3.32 2.85
N ILE A 355 8.23 -4.32 3.73
CA ILE A 355 7.69 -5.65 3.44
C ILE A 355 6.17 -5.61 3.16
N ALA A 356 5.42 -4.68 3.77
CA ALA A 356 4.00 -4.49 3.46
C ALA A 356 3.73 -3.97 2.03
N TYR A 357 4.69 -3.28 1.39
CA TYR A 357 4.58 -2.90 -0.03
C TYR A 357 4.82 -4.08 -0.99
N GLY A 358 5.34 -5.20 -0.49
CA GLY A 358 5.55 -6.41 -1.27
C GLY A 358 6.72 -6.29 -2.25
N GLU A 359 6.60 -6.93 -3.40
CA GLU A 359 7.67 -6.99 -4.40
C GLU A 359 7.95 -5.63 -5.05
N GLU A 360 6.96 -4.73 -5.14
CA GLU A 360 7.13 -3.37 -5.69
C GLU A 360 8.12 -2.50 -4.88
N PHE A 361 8.29 -2.77 -3.58
CA PHE A 361 9.35 -2.15 -2.77
C PHE A 361 10.73 -2.63 -3.22
N VAL A 362 10.86 -3.93 -3.52
CA VAL A 362 12.13 -4.54 -3.95
C VAL A 362 12.50 -4.04 -5.35
N ASP A 363 11.52 -3.97 -6.26
CA ASP A 363 11.70 -3.41 -7.60
C ASP A 363 12.10 -1.92 -7.57
N TYR A 364 11.50 -1.13 -6.67
CA TYR A 364 11.87 0.28 -6.48
C TYR A 364 13.33 0.41 -6.01
N VAL A 365 13.75 -0.37 -5.00
CA VAL A 365 15.14 -0.35 -4.51
C VAL A 365 16.13 -0.74 -5.62
N ASP A 366 15.84 -1.78 -6.40
CA ASP A 366 16.73 -2.21 -7.50
C ASP A 366 16.88 -1.16 -8.62
N THR A 367 15.93 -0.23 -8.73
CA THR A 367 15.88 0.78 -9.81
C THR A 367 16.23 2.20 -9.38
N HIS A 368 16.12 2.53 -8.08
CA HIS A 368 16.29 3.90 -7.56
C HIS A 368 17.43 4.04 -6.52
N ALA A 369 18.12 2.97 -6.14
CA ALA A 369 19.19 3.05 -5.14
C ALA A 369 20.46 3.75 -5.67
N VAL A 370 20.91 4.79 -4.98
CA VAL A 370 22.02 5.67 -5.41
C VAL A 370 23.27 5.52 -4.53
N LYS A 371 24.46 5.82 -5.08
CA LYS A 371 25.70 5.90 -4.29
C LYS A 371 25.73 7.18 -3.44
N PHE A 372 26.49 7.16 -2.34
CA PHE A 372 26.72 8.32 -1.47
C PHE A 372 28.08 8.97 -1.72
N PRO A 373 28.21 10.30 -1.63
CA PRO A 373 27.14 11.31 -1.41
C PRO A 373 26.29 11.57 -2.67
N PHE A 374 25.06 12.08 -2.47
CA PHE A 374 24.08 12.43 -3.50
C PHE A 374 23.19 13.60 -3.05
#